data_AF-A0A1Y0GZ53-F1
#
_entry.id   AF-A0A1Y0GZ53-F1
#
_cell.length_a   1.000
_cell.length_b   1.000
_cell.length_c   1.000
_cell.angle_alpha   90.00
_cell.angle_beta   90.00
_cell.angle_gamma   90.00
#
_symmetry.space_group_name_H-M   'P 1'
#
loop_
_entity.id
_entity.type
_entity.pdbx_description
1 polymer ?
#
loop_
_entity_poly.entity_id
_entity_poly.type
_entity_poly.pdbx_seq_one_letter_code
_entity_poly.pdbx_strand_id
1 'polypeptide(L)'
;MAKSELNPLDFRLILLAGDYASMRKSKLDEILRLADLHEQDAFDRESIISSEKPFAEWVSAAATTPFMSDRRAVIVRNISRVKPEDAAESLRLSELKSLPRLLSSFWLQMKKPKLPTVGSLKETP
;
A
#
# COMPACT_ATOMS: atom_id res chain seq x y z
N MET A 1 36.60 4.79 -11.71
CA MET A 1 35.70 4.06 -10.79
C MET A 1 34.44 3.70 -11.57
N ALA A 2 34.27 2.42 -11.92
CA ALA A 2 33.05 1.97 -12.59
C ALA A 2 31.90 2.06 -11.57
N LYS A 3 30.90 2.90 -11.82
CA LYS A 3 29.63 2.80 -11.11
C LYS A 3 29.03 1.46 -11.51
N SER A 4 28.87 0.54 -10.56
CA SER A 4 28.05 -0.65 -10.80
C SER A 4 26.63 -0.15 -11.10
N GLU A 5 26.22 -0.21 -12.35
CA GLU A 5 24.85 0.11 -12.72
C GLU A 5 23.95 -0.98 -12.14
N LEU A 6 23.16 -0.61 -11.13
CA LEU A 6 22.16 -1.49 -10.55
C LEU A 6 21.11 -1.79 -11.63
N ASN A 7 20.85 -3.06 -11.91
CA ASN A 7 19.75 -3.44 -12.78
C ASN A 7 18.42 -3.23 -12.03
N PRO A 8 17.52 -2.34 -12.49
CA PRO A 8 16.25 -2.10 -11.81
C PRO A 8 15.38 -3.36 -11.69
N LEU A 9 15.55 -4.34 -12.57
CA LEU A 9 14.77 -5.58 -12.58
C LEU A 9 15.11 -6.55 -11.46
N ASP A 10 16.22 -6.33 -10.74
CA ASP A 10 16.59 -7.15 -9.58
C ASP A 10 15.77 -6.77 -8.33
N PHE A 11 15.05 -5.63 -8.40
CA PHE A 11 14.25 -5.11 -7.30
C PHE A 11 12.76 -5.39 -7.50
N ARG A 12 12.06 -5.73 -6.41
CA ARG A 12 10.60 -5.87 -6.40
C ARG A 12 9.86 -4.54 -6.19
N LEU A 13 10.56 -3.54 -5.66
CA LEU A 13 10.03 -2.22 -5.35
C LEU A 13 11.01 -1.16 -5.83
N ILE A 14 10.51 -0.20 -6.61
CA ILE A 14 11.30 0.91 -7.15
C ILE A 14 10.55 2.20 -6.84
N LEU A 15 11.24 3.13 -6.17
CA LEU A 15 10.72 4.48 -5.93
C LEU A 15 11.34 5.46 -6.92
N LEU A 16 10.51 6.06 -7.77
CA LEU A 16 10.92 7.16 -8.65
C LEU A 16 10.57 8.49 -7.98
N ALA A 17 11.58 9.16 -7.43
CA ALA A 17 11.47 10.46 -6.77
C ALA A 17 12.30 11.53 -7.49
N GLY A 18 12.08 12.80 -7.13
CA GLY A 18 12.72 13.98 -7.73
C GLY A 18 11.68 14.97 -8.23
N ASP A 19 12.11 16.17 -8.65
CA ASP A 19 11.19 17.27 -8.98
C ASP A 19 10.73 17.26 -10.45
N TYR A 20 11.63 16.85 -11.35
CA TYR A 20 11.38 16.87 -12.79
C TYR A 20 10.49 15.71 -13.26
N ALA A 21 9.22 16.01 -13.55
CA ALA A 21 8.25 15.02 -14.01
C ALA A 21 8.68 14.31 -15.31
N SER A 22 9.33 15.04 -16.23
CA SER A 22 9.86 14.48 -17.49
C SER A 22 10.94 13.43 -17.25
N MET A 23 11.84 13.64 -16.29
CA MET A 23 12.88 12.67 -15.95
C MET A 23 12.28 11.42 -15.29
N ARG A 24 11.33 11.60 -14.35
CA ARG A 24 10.63 10.45 -13.74
C ARG A 24 9.88 9.63 -14.79
N LYS A 25 9.20 10.29 -15.73
CA LYS A 25 8.52 9.63 -16.84
C LYS A 25 9.52 8.86 -17.72
N SER A 26 10.60 9.52 -18.15
CA SER A 26 11.64 8.88 -18.96
C SER A 26 12.23 7.65 -18.28
N LYS A 27 12.49 7.70 -16.97
CA LYS A 27 13.05 6.57 -16.23
C LYS A 27 12.04 5.45 -16.02
N LEU A 28 10.77 5.78 -15.81
CA LEU A 28 9.70 4.79 -15.78
C LEU A 28 9.58 4.05 -17.12
N ASP A 29 9.58 4.80 -18.23
CA ASP A 29 9.49 4.22 -19.58
C ASP A 29 10.69 3.30 -19.88
N GLU A 30 11.90 3.68 -19.43
CA GLU A 30 13.09 2.83 -19.52
C GLU A 30 12.93 1.52 -18.73
N ILE A 31 12.47 1.58 -17.47
CA ILE A 31 12.24 0.40 -16.64
C ILE A 31 11.19 -0.52 -17.26
N LEU A 32 10.09 0.05 -17.77
CA LEU A 32 9.03 -0.73 -18.42
C LEU A 32 9.52 -1.40 -19.70
N ARG A 33 10.38 -0.76 -20.49
CA ARG A 33 11.01 -1.39 -21.67
C ARG A 33 11.93 -2.54 -21.28
N LEU A 34 12.75 -2.35 -20.24
CA LEU A 34 13.62 -3.42 -19.74
C LEU A 34 12.81 -4.63 -19.24
N ALA A 35 11.61 -4.39 -18.69
CA ALA A 35 10.70 -5.44 -18.23
C ALA A 35 9.78 -6.02 -19.31
N ASP A 36 9.89 -5.55 -20.57
CA ASP A 36 8.97 -5.89 -21.67
C ASP A 36 7.49 -5.57 -21.40
N LEU A 37 7.23 -4.47 -20.66
CA LEU A 37 5.89 -4.00 -20.27
C LEU A 37 5.56 -2.60 -20.83
N HIS A 38 6.22 -2.22 -21.92
CA HIS A 38 6.17 -0.87 -22.46
C HIS A 38 4.93 -0.59 -23.33
N GLU A 39 4.28 -1.64 -23.83
CA GLU A 39 3.04 -1.51 -24.60
C GLU A 39 1.90 -0.93 -23.76
N GLN A 40 1.03 -0.14 -24.39
CA GLN A 40 -0.07 0.55 -23.70
C GLN A 40 -1.17 -0.41 -23.22
N ASP A 41 -1.27 -1.60 -23.83
CA ASP A 41 -2.29 -2.62 -23.54
C ASP A 41 -1.72 -3.86 -22.84
N ALA A 42 -0.54 -3.74 -22.20
CA ALA A 42 0.03 -4.85 -21.44
C ALA A 42 -0.88 -5.20 -20.25
N PHE A 43 -1.54 -6.37 -20.30
CA PHE A 43 -2.39 -6.92 -19.23
C PHE A 43 -1.69 -6.97 -17.85
N ASP A 44 -0.36 -7.03 -17.89
CA ASP A 44 0.53 -7.10 -16.73
C ASP A 44 1.03 -5.75 -16.23
N ARG A 45 0.45 -4.65 -16.74
CA ARG A 45 0.73 -3.30 -16.27
C ARG A 45 -0.54 -2.65 -15.75
N GLU A 46 -0.49 -2.17 -14.51
CA GLU A 46 -1.58 -1.38 -13.91
C GLU A 46 -1.05 -0.04 -13.39
N SER A 47 -1.83 1.02 -13.56
CA SER A 47 -1.55 2.34 -12.98
C SER A 47 -2.62 2.71 -11.97
N ILE A 48 -2.20 3.05 -10.76
CA ILE A 48 -3.06 3.43 -9.64
C ILE A 48 -2.70 4.83 -9.17
N ILE A 49 -3.69 5.68 -8.94
CA ILE A 49 -3.49 6.95 -8.23
C ILE A 49 -3.68 6.68 -6.75
N SER A 50 -2.68 7.01 -5.95
CA SER A 50 -2.63 6.65 -4.51
C SER A 50 -3.82 7.18 -3.69
N SER A 51 -4.42 8.30 -4.09
CA SER A 51 -5.59 8.86 -3.40
C SER A 51 -6.91 8.19 -3.77
N GLU A 52 -6.95 7.35 -4.81
CA GLU A 52 -8.18 6.77 -5.34
C GLU A 52 -8.43 5.34 -4.83
N LYS A 53 -7.35 4.61 -4.52
CA LYS A 53 -7.43 3.22 -4.03
C LYS A 53 -6.68 3.09 -2.69
N PRO A 54 -7.21 2.33 -1.72
CA PRO A 54 -6.52 2.05 -0.47
C PRO A 54 -5.26 1.21 -0.70
N PHE A 55 -4.31 1.28 0.24
CA PHE A 55 -3.02 0.58 0.15
C PHE A 55 -3.17 -0.93 -0.13
N ALA A 56 -4.16 -1.59 0.50
CA ALA A 56 -4.41 -3.02 0.31
C ALA A 56 -4.69 -3.40 -1.15
N GLU A 57 -5.35 -2.52 -1.92
CA GLU A 57 -5.62 -2.76 -3.33
C GLU A 57 -4.34 -2.68 -4.18
N TRP A 58 -3.37 -1.84 -3.82
CA TRP A 58 -2.11 -1.77 -4.54
C TRP A 58 -1.31 -3.06 -4.36
N VAL A 59 -1.28 -3.56 -3.11
CA VAL A 59 -0.62 -4.82 -2.78
C VAL A 59 -1.31 -5.99 -3.49
N SER A 60 -2.65 -6.01 -3.47
CA SER A 60 -3.41 -7.05 -4.16
C SER A 60 -3.20 -7.03 -5.67
N ALA A 61 -3.14 -5.85 -6.29
CA ALA A 61 -2.81 -5.71 -7.71
C ALA A 61 -1.41 -6.24 -8.00
N ALA A 62 -0.42 -5.95 -7.15
CA ALA A 62 0.96 -6.40 -7.33
C ALA A 62 1.14 -7.91 -7.07
N ALA A 63 0.29 -8.50 -6.23
CA ALA A 63 0.30 -9.93 -5.92
C ALA A 63 -0.42 -10.80 -6.96
N THR A 64 -1.05 -10.19 -7.97
CA THR A 64 -1.73 -10.93 -9.04
C THR A 64 -0.71 -11.59 -9.95
N THR A 65 -0.94 -12.87 -10.29
CA THR A 65 -0.09 -13.63 -11.21
C THR A 65 -0.08 -12.95 -12.59
N PRO A 66 1.10 -12.74 -13.20
CA PRO A 66 1.17 -12.18 -14.55
C PRO A 66 0.50 -13.09 -15.60
N PHE A 67 -0.05 -12.50 -16.66
CA PHE A 67 -0.70 -13.18 -17.78
C PHE A 67 0.22 -13.23 -19.00
N MET A 68 0.92 -14.35 -19.17
CA MET A 68 1.87 -14.59 -20.27
C MET A 68 3.11 -13.68 -20.28
N SER A 69 3.36 -12.93 -19.20
CA SER A 69 4.63 -12.26 -18.93
C SER A 69 5.38 -12.94 -17.79
N ASP A 70 6.70 -12.70 -17.72
CA ASP A 70 7.51 -13.06 -16.56
C ASP A 70 7.23 -12.15 -15.34
N ARG A 71 6.66 -10.96 -15.57
CA ARG A 71 6.53 -9.91 -14.55
C ARG A 71 5.23 -9.13 -14.68
N ARG A 72 4.69 -8.73 -13.53
CA ARG A 72 3.61 -7.75 -13.41
C ARG A 72 4.15 -6.47 -12.78
N ALA A 73 3.80 -5.32 -13.36
CA ALA A 73 4.16 -4.00 -12.84
C ALA A 73 2.92 -3.23 -12.40
N VAL A 74 2.94 -2.78 -11.15
CA VAL A 74 1.93 -1.86 -10.60
C VAL A 74 2.58 -0.53 -10.31
N ILE A 75 2.08 0.51 -10.98
CA ILE A 75 2.61 1.87 -10.91
C ILE A 75 1.71 2.68 -10.00
N VAL A 76 2.19 2.99 -8.80
CA VAL A 76 1.45 3.84 -7.86
C VAL A 76 1.94 5.28 -7.98
N ARG A 77 1.06 6.17 -8.43
CA ARG A 77 1.32 7.59 -8.61
C ARG A 77 0.96 8.39 -7.37
N ASN A 78 1.61 9.54 -7.19
CA ASN A 78 1.36 10.50 -6.11
C ASN A 78 1.53 9.91 -4.70
N ILE A 79 2.45 8.95 -4.53
CA ILE A 79 2.66 8.25 -3.27
C ILE A 79 2.99 9.18 -2.09
N SER A 80 3.65 10.32 -2.37
CA SER A 80 4.00 11.33 -1.36
C SER A 80 2.80 11.99 -0.67
N ARG A 81 1.59 11.82 -1.21
CA ARG A 81 0.35 12.33 -0.59
C ARG A 81 -0.24 11.39 0.46
N VAL A 82 0.22 10.15 0.51
CA VAL A 82 -0.27 9.14 1.46
C VAL A 82 0.65 9.12 2.67
N LYS A 83 0.06 9.17 3.87
CA LYS A 83 0.84 9.08 5.09
C LYS A 83 1.05 7.60 5.47
N PRO A 84 2.19 7.24 6.08
CA PRO A 84 2.45 5.87 6.51
C PRO A 84 1.35 5.29 7.42
N GLU A 85 0.75 6.12 8.27
CA GLU A 85 -0.35 5.75 9.17
C GLU A 85 -1.61 5.29 8.41
N ASP A 86 -1.93 5.93 7.28
CA ASP A 86 -3.10 5.59 6.46
C ASP A 86 -2.94 4.20 5.79
N ALA A 87 -1.70 3.84 5.46
CA ALA A 87 -1.36 2.53 4.92
C ALA A 87 -1.48 1.43 5.99
N ALA A 88 -1.04 1.70 7.22
CA ALA A 88 -1.14 0.76 8.34
C ALA A 88 -2.60 0.49 8.74
N GLU A 89 -3.46 1.51 8.71
CA GLU A 89 -4.89 1.35 8.99
C GLU A 89 -5.60 0.53 7.90
N SER A 90 -5.24 0.74 6.62
CA SER A 90 -5.77 -0.03 5.50
C SER A 90 -5.51 -1.53 5.63
N LEU A 91 -4.30 -1.93 6.06
CA LEU A 91 -3.94 -3.33 6.30
C LEU A 91 -4.79 -3.96 7.42
N ARG A 92 -4.97 -3.24 8.53
CA ARG A 92 -5.81 -3.69 9.65
C ARG A 92 -7.28 -3.86 9.23
N LEU A 93 -7.79 -2.94 8.41
CA LEU A 93 -9.17 -3.02 7.92
C LEU A 93 -9.39 -4.18 6.94
N SER A 94 -8.40 -4.51 6.11
CA SER A 94 -8.47 -5.71 5.25
C SER A 94 -8.49 -7.01 6.06
N GLU A 95 -7.70 -7.10 7.13
CA GLU A 95 -7.73 -8.25 8.03
C GLU A 95 -9.08 -8.38 8.75
N LEU A 96 -9.64 -7.26 9.25
CA LEU A 96 -10.94 -7.24 9.91
C LEU A 96 -12.10 -7.67 8.99
N LYS A 97 -12.04 -7.34 7.70
CA LYS A 97 -13.04 -7.77 6.71
C LYS A 97 -12.95 -9.26 6.36
N SER A 98 -11.78 -9.87 6.56
CA SER A 98 -11.55 -11.29 6.29
C SER A 98 -12.02 -12.22 7.42
N LEU A 99 -12.40 -11.65 8.59
CA LEU A 99 -12.89 -12.44 9.72
C LEU A 99 -14.34 -12.90 9.50
N PRO A 100 -14.69 -14.15 9.85
CA PRO A 100 -16.07 -14.61 9.87
C PRO A 100 -16.95 -13.68 10.73
N ARG A 101 -18.14 -13.35 10.23
CA ARG A 101 -19.10 -12.39 10.84
C ARG A 101 -19.44 -12.64 12.32
N LEU A 102 -19.10 -13.81 12.88
CA LEU A 102 -19.31 -14.17 14.28
C LEU A 102 -18.33 -13.50 15.26
N LEU A 103 -17.23 -12.90 14.79
CA LEU A 103 -16.21 -12.30 15.66
C LEU A 103 -16.23 -10.75 15.71
N SER A 104 -16.96 -10.08 14.80
CA SER A 104 -17.03 -8.62 14.77
C SER A 104 -17.82 -8.04 15.95
N SER A 105 -18.84 -8.75 16.44
CA SER A 105 -19.58 -8.41 17.66
C SER A 105 -18.73 -8.60 18.93
N PHE A 106 -17.83 -9.57 18.95
CA PHE A 106 -16.97 -9.85 20.11
C PHE A 106 -15.94 -8.73 20.36
N TRP A 107 -15.40 -8.14 19.29
CA TRP A 107 -14.45 -7.04 19.41
C TRP A 107 -15.09 -5.69 19.76
N LEU A 108 -16.34 -5.43 19.34
CA LEU A 108 -17.09 -4.24 19.77
C LEU A 108 -17.39 -4.26 21.28
N GLN A 109 -17.42 -5.45 21.91
CA GLN A 109 -17.69 -5.62 23.33
C GLN A 109 -16.50 -5.28 24.24
N MET A 110 -15.27 -5.31 23.70
CA MET A 110 -14.03 -5.09 24.48
C MET A 110 -13.66 -3.60 24.63
N LYS A 111 -14.37 -2.67 23.98
CA LYS A 111 -14.11 -1.21 24.03
C LYS A 111 -14.80 -0.44 25.17
N LYS A 112 -15.26 -1.11 26.23
CA LYS A 112 -15.69 -0.41 27.46
C LYS A 112 -14.82 -0.81 28.65
N PRO A 113 -13.66 -0.17 28.87
CA PRO A 113 -13.10 -0.14 30.22
C PRO A 113 -14.09 0.64 31.09
N LYS A 114 -14.82 -0.05 31.96
CA LYS A 114 -15.48 0.60 33.11
C LYS A 114 -14.37 1.19 33.97
N LEU A 115 -14.20 2.51 33.92
CA LEU A 115 -13.42 3.23 34.92
C LEU A 115 -14.04 2.94 36.30
N PRO A 116 -13.26 2.56 37.32
CA PRO A 116 -13.78 2.41 38.66
C PRO A 116 -14.26 3.77 39.17
N THR A 117 -15.54 3.85 39.48
CA THR A 117 -16.16 4.98 40.19
C THR A 117 -15.47 5.11 41.55
N VAL A 118 -14.61 6.12 41.70
CA VAL A 118 -14.03 6.48 43.00
C VAL A 118 -15.19 6.95 43.88
N GLY A 119 -15.50 6.14 44.89
CA GLY A 119 -16.51 6.44 45.89
C GLY A 119 -16.16 7.73 46.62
N SER A 120 -17.13 8.64 46.63
CA SER A 120 -17.15 9.83 47.49
C SER A 120 -17.06 9.38 48.96
N LEU A 121 -15.90 9.59 49.57
CA LEU A 121 -15.74 9.51 51.02
C LEU A 121 -16.47 10.72 51.60
N LYS A 122 -17.65 10.46 52.17
CA LYS A 122 -18.36 11.42 53.00
C LYS A 122 -17.49 11.75 54.20
N GLU A 123 -17.06 13.01 54.26
CA GLU A 123 -16.72 13.66 55.52
C GLU A 123 -17.96 13.61 56.42
N THR A 124 -17.76 13.13 57.65
CA THR A 124 -18.74 13.34 58.73
C THR A 124 -17.96 13.83 59.95
N PRO A 125 -18.55 14.74 60.73
CA PRO A 125 -17.87 15.62 61.68
C PRO A 125 -17.46 14.94 62.99
#